data_AF-A0A2D4LXL3-F1
#
_entry.id   AF-A0A2D4LXL3-F1
#
_cell.length_a   1.000
_cell.length_b   1.000
_cell.length_c   1.000
_cell.angle_alpha   90.00
_cell.angle_beta   90.00
_cell.angle_gamma   90.00
#
_symmetry.space_group_name_H-M   'P 1'
#
loop_
_entity.id
_entity.type
_entity.pdbx_description
1 polymer ?
#
loop_
_entity_poly.entity_id
_entity_poly.type
_entity_poly.pdbx_seq_one_letter_code
_entity_poly.pdbx_strand_id
1 'polypeptide(L)'
;IMDSSTVCMEYLKDTNMLFIGGLLVAIAVEHWNLHRRIALQVLLIIGVRPALLLMGFMGVTAFLSMWISNTATTAMMVPIAQAVLQQLQKSELEQSAVEQGTAQNGTINRAFEMLEAPPQQAQVQVVVKEKLPEEAEQKWDEERQQLQEKHQTLCKGMSLAVCYAASIGGIATLTGTTPNLVMKGQMDELFCRNDNVVNFASWFTFAFPAMLVLLVLSWLWLLVMFLGLDFKKNFGCGISEAEKRKSERAYSIIKSEYRALGRMKFSEGAILILFIALVVLWFTREPGFMTGWANALFSHRAKSHITDATVVIFISLLMFLIPSEMPRCSSGAQQEGSPGQIRAPPALLDWTTVNRQMPW
;
A
#
# COMPACT_ATOMS: atom_id res chain seq x y z
N ILE A 1 -0.31 -46.83 8.91
CA ILE A 1 -1.49 -45.99 9.21
C ILE A 1 -1.15 -45.27 10.51
N MET A 2 -1.05 -43.94 10.49
CA MET A 2 -0.79 -43.16 11.72
C MET A 2 -2.10 -42.99 12.49
N ASP A 3 -1.99 -42.81 13.81
CA ASP A 3 -3.15 -42.56 14.65
C ASP A 3 -3.71 -41.14 14.41
N SER A 4 -5.04 -41.00 14.51
CA SER A 4 -5.72 -39.71 14.30
C SER A 4 -5.23 -38.62 15.25
N SER A 5 -4.85 -38.97 16.49
CA SER A 5 -4.29 -38.01 17.43
C SER A 5 -2.95 -37.47 16.97
N THR A 6 -2.10 -38.32 16.40
CA THR A 6 -0.79 -37.94 15.86
C THR A 6 -0.94 -37.02 14.66
N VAL A 7 -1.88 -37.34 13.76
CA VAL A 7 -2.18 -36.49 12.59
C VAL A 7 -2.75 -35.13 13.02
N CYS A 8 -3.61 -35.07 14.03
CA CYS A 8 -4.19 -33.82 14.52
C CYS A 8 -3.13 -32.85 15.07
N MET A 9 -2.11 -33.36 15.77
CA MET A 9 -1.02 -32.55 16.33
C MET A 9 -0.22 -31.80 15.25
N GLU A 10 -0.10 -32.36 14.04
CA GLU A 10 0.58 -31.73 12.91
C GLU A 10 -0.10 -30.43 12.44
N TYR A 11 -1.43 -30.33 12.61
CA TYR A 11 -2.17 -29.12 12.26
C TYR A 11 -1.99 -28.00 13.29
N LEU A 12 -1.71 -28.34 14.54
CA LEU A 12 -1.56 -27.38 15.66
C LEU A 12 -0.10 -26.96 15.91
N LYS A 13 0.79 -27.17 14.93
CA LYS A 13 2.18 -26.68 14.98
C LYS A 13 2.22 -25.15 15.16
N ASP A 14 3.22 -24.68 15.90
CA ASP A 14 3.42 -23.25 16.22
C ASP A 14 3.41 -22.35 14.97
N THR A 15 4.09 -22.80 13.91
CA THR A 15 4.15 -22.12 12.61
C THR A 15 2.78 -21.92 11.99
N ASN A 16 1.87 -22.90 12.10
CA ASN A 16 0.51 -22.77 11.57
C ASN A 16 -0.29 -21.76 12.40
N MET A 17 -0.12 -21.75 13.73
CA MET A 17 -0.76 -20.75 14.59
C MET A 17 -0.25 -19.34 14.33
N LEU A 18 1.06 -19.19 14.08
CA LEU A 18 1.66 -17.92 13.66
C LEU A 18 1.10 -17.46 12.31
N PHE A 19 0.91 -18.39 11.36
CA PHE A 19 0.30 -18.10 10.06
C PHE A 19 -1.15 -17.62 10.20
N ILE A 20 -1.98 -18.37 10.92
CA ILE A 20 -3.39 -18.04 11.19
C ILE A 20 -3.49 -16.67 11.87
N GLY A 21 -2.70 -16.45 12.92
CA GLY A 21 -2.66 -15.17 13.62
C GLY A 21 -2.23 -14.01 12.72
N GLY A 22 -1.19 -14.20 11.90
CA GLY A 22 -0.74 -13.20 10.94
C GLY A 22 -1.81 -12.85 9.91
N LEU A 23 -2.53 -13.84 9.38
CA LEU A 23 -3.66 -13.63 8.47
C LEU A 23 -4.81 -12.87 9.14
N LEU A 24 -5.16 -13.18 10.40
CA LEU A 24 -6.20 -12.45 11.13
C LEU A 24 -5.86 -10.96 11.28
N VAL A 25 -4.60 -10.65 11.63
CA VAL A 25 -4.12 -9.28 11.73
C VAL A 25 -4.16 -8.58 10.38
N ALA A 26 -3.72 -9.26 9.31
CA ALA A 26 -3.77 -8.73 7.94
C ALA A 26 -5.20 -8.43 7.49
N ILE A 27 -6.14 -9.37 7.70
CA ILE A 27 -7.56 -9.23 7.39
C ILE A 27 -8.17 -8.02 8.09
N ALA A 28 -7.83 -7.79 9.36
CA ALA A 28 -8.35 -6.63 10.09
C ALA A 28 -7.78 -5.30 9.56
N VAL A 29 -6.48 -5.25 9.28
CA VAL A 29 -5.84 -4.08 8.65
C VAL A 29 -6.44 -3.78 7.27
N GLU A 30 -6.82 -4.83 6.53
CA GLU A 30 -7.52 -4.73 5.26
C GLU A 30 -8.96 -4.22 5.42
N HIS A 31 -9.75 -4.86 6.28
CA HIS A 31 -11.15 -4.54 6.53
C HIS A 31 -11.37 -3.06 6.89
N TRP A 32 -10.47 -2.50 7.69
CA TRP A 32 -10.54 -1.10 8.12
C TRP A 32 -9.81 -0.13 7.19
N ASN A 33 -9.30 -0.58 6.05
CA ASN A 33 -8.60 0.23 5.04
C ASN A 33 -7.40 1.03 5.60
N LEU A 34 -6.83 0.59 6.74
CA LEU A 34 -5.71 1.26 7.39
C LEU A 34 -4.47 1.27 6.49
N HIS A 35 -4.21 0.15 5.83
CA HIS A 35 -3.14 0.00 4.84
C HIS A 35 -3.23 1.05 3.71
N ARG A 36 -4.44 1.32 3.18
CA ARG A 36 -4.65 2.33 2.12
C ARG A 36 -4.34 3.74 2.62
N ARG A 37 -4.70 4.06 3.87
CA ARG A 37 -4.35 5.36 4.47
C ARG A 37 -2.84 5.54 4.59
N ILE A 38 -2.15 4.54 5.14
CA ILE A 38 -0.69 4.57 5.31
C ILE A 38 0.00 4.67 3.94
N ALA A 39 -0.44 3.88 2.97
CA ALA A 39 0.08 3.89 1.61
C ALA A 39 0.01 5.27 0.94
N LEU A 40 -1.19 5.87 0.93
CA LEU A 40 -1.40 7.19 0.33
C LEU A 40 -0.62 8.28 1.09
N GLN A 41 -0.53 8.20 2.41
CA GLN A 41 0.25 9.15 3.20
C GLN A 41 1.75 9.08 2.86
N VAL A 42 2.31 7.89 2.69
CA VAL A 42 3.71 7.73 2.29
C VAL A 42 3.94 8.23 0.86
N LEU A 43 3.03 7.95 -0.08
CA LEU A 43 3.10 8.47 -1.45
C LEU A 43 3.04 10.01 -1.50
N LEU A 44 2.28 10.64 -0.60
CA LEU A 44 2.25 12.11 -0.47
C LEU A 44 3.57 12.68 0.07
N ILE A 45 4.31 11.94 0.89
CA ILE A 45 5.60 12.37 1.46
C ILE A 45 6.74 12.24 0.44
N ILE A 46 6.79 11.13 -0.31
CA ILE A 46 7.88 10.84 -1.27
C ILE A 46 7.84 11.79 -2.47
N GLY A 47 6.65 12.28 -2.85
CA GLY A 47 6.46 13.18 -3.97
C GLY A 47 6.23 12.45 -5.29
N VAL A 48 6.04 13.23 -6.37
CA VAL A 48 5.34 12.76 -7.58
C VAL A 48 6.16 12.93 -8.87
N ARG A 49 7.48 12.89 -8.75
CA ARG A 49 8.39 12.84 -9.92
C ARG A 49 8.41 11.42 -10.49
N PRO A 50 8.53 11.16 -11.80
CA PRO A 50 8.46 9.81 -12.35
C PRO A 50 9.36 8.76 -11.65
N ALA A 51 10.64 9.09 -11.39
CA ALA A 51 11.55 8.19 -10.68
C ALA A 51 11.23 8.00 -9.19
N LEU A 52 10.83 9.09 -8.50
CA LEU A 52 10.41 9.06 -7.10
C LEU A 52 9.03 8.42 -6.92
N LEU A 53 8.17 8.53 -7.92
CA LEU A 53 6.84 7.93 -7.98
C LEU A 53 7.00 6.41 -8.09
N LEU A 54 7.89 5.94 -8.97
CA LEU A 54 8.25 4.52 -9.06
C LEU A 54 8.83 4.02 -7.73
N MET A 55 9.79 4.74 -7.14
CA MET A 55 10.34 4.41 -5.82
C MET A 55 9.25 4.40 -4.75
N GLY A 56 8.33 5.36 -4.77
CA GLY A 56 7.25 5.49 -3.80
C GLY A 56 6.27 4.34 -3.89
N PHE A 57 5.83 3.97 -5.09
CA PHE A 57 4.98 2.80 -5.29
C PHE A 57 5.69 1.52 -4.88
N MET A 58 6.95 1.31 -5.26
CA MET A 58 7.72 0.15 -4.85
C MET A 58 7.93 0.09 -3.33
N GLY A 59 8.31 1.19 -2.70
CA GLY A 59 8.54 1.26 -1.25
C GLY A 59 7.27 0.99 -0.45
N VAL A 60 6.16 1.61 -0.84
CA VAL A 60 4.86 1.39 -0.18
C VAL A 60 4.36 -0.03 -0.39
N THR A 61 4.49 -0.56 -1.61
CA THR A 61 4.06 -1.92 -1.92
C THR A 61 4.90 -2.93 -1.14
N ALA A 62 6.23 -2.76 -1.11
CA ALA A 62 7.11 -3.62 -0.32
C ALA A 62 6.75 -3.56 1.17
N PHE A 63 6.50 -2.36 1.72
CA PHE A 63 6.08 -2.19 3.11
C PHE A 63 4.77 -2.89 3.43
N LEU A 64 3.73 -2.74 2.60
CA LEU A 64 2.47 -3.45 2.81
C LEU A 64 2.64 -4.97 2.71
N SER A 65 3.46 -5.44 1.76
CA SER A 65 3.69 -6.87 1.55
C SER A 65 4.49 -7.54 2.66
N MET A 66 5.10 -6.80 3.58
CA MET A 66 5.69 -7.37 4.80
C MET A 66 4.61 -7.92 5.76
N TRP A 67 3.38 -7.41 5.66
CA TRP A 67 2.33 -7.68 6.65
C TRP A 67 1.10 -8.33 6.02
N ILE A 68 0.87 -8.03 4.75
CA ILE A 68 -0.24 -8.53 3.93
C ILE A 68 0.34 -9.50 2.90
N SER A 69 -0.46 -10.44 2.40
CA SER A 69 -0.02 -11.34 1.34
C SER A 69 0.39 -10.58 0.06
N ASN A 70 1.39 -11.11 -0.65
CA ASN A 70 1.89 -10.51 -1.90
C ASN A 70 0.77 -10.33 -2.93
N THR A 71 -0.14 -11.30 -3.04
CA THR A 71 -1.27 -11.28 -3.98
C THR A 71 -2.25 -10.17 -3.63
N ALA A 72 -2.67 -10.07 -2.37
CA ALA A 72 -3.59 -9.01 -1.94
C ALA A 72 -2.97 -7.62 -2.09
N THR A 73 -1.69 -7.47 -1.70
CA THR A 73 -0.96 -6.21 -1.86
C THR A 73 -0.88 -5.77 -3.32
N THR A 74 -0.59 -6.70 -4.23
CA THR A 74 -0.55 -6.42 -5.68
C THR A 74 -1.93 -6.05 -6.22
N ALA A 75 -2.96 -6.80 -5.85
CA ALA A 75 -4.34 -6.55 -6.27
C ALA A 75 -4.86 -5.16 -5.85
N MET A 76 -4.40 -4.65 -4.71
CA MET A 76 -4.73 -3.31 -4.22
C MET A 76 -3.90 -2.20 -4.89
N MET A 77 -2.60 -2.43 -5.06
CA MET A 77 -1.67 -1.40 -5.53
C MET A 77 -1.73 -1.15 -7.04
N VAL A 78 -1.97 -2.20 -7.84
CA VAL A 78 -2.01 -2.09 -9.30
C VAL A 78 -3.10 -1.11 -9.77
N PRO A 79 -4.37 -1.20 -9.31
CA PRO A 79 -5.40 -0.23 -9.70
C PRO A 79 -5.07 1.21 -9.28
N ILE A 80 -4.48 1.40 -8.10
CA ILE A 80 -4.08 2.73 -7.62
C ILE A 80 -2.97 3.30 -8.52
N ALA A 81 -1.96 2.49 -8.86
CA ALA A 81 -0.90 2.87 -9.77
C ALA A 81 -1.44 3.23 -11.16
N GLN A 82 -2.35 2.41 -11.70
CA GLN A 82 -3.00 2.66 -12.98
C GLN A 82 -3.83 3.95 -12.98
N ALA A 83 -4.61 4.22 -11.93
CA ALA A 83 -5.41 5.44 -11.82
C ALA A 83 -4.53 6.70 -11.85
N VAL A 84 -3.41 6.69 -11.12
CA VAL A 84 -2.44 7.80 -11.12
C VAL A 84 -1.81 7.98 -12.50
N LEU A 85 -1.42 6.88 -13.16
CA LEU A 85 -0.80 6.94 -14.48
C LEU A 85 -1.77 7.41 -15.57
N GLN A 86 -3.03 6.96 -15.56
CA GLN A 86 -4.05 7.38 -16.53
C GLN A 86 -4.29 8.90 -16.47
N GLN A 87 -4.29 9.48 -15.28
CA GLN A 87 -4.45 10.92 -15.14
C GLN A 87 -3.21 11.71 -15.55
N LEU A 88 -2.02 11.15 -15.37
CA LEU A 88 -0.79 11.71 -15.95
C LEU A 88 -0.89 11.75 -17.49
N GLN A 89 -1.37 10.69 -18.13
CA GLN A 89 -1.57 10.65 -19.59
C GLN A 89 -2.58 11.70 -20.07
N LYS A 90 -3.74 11.78 -19.39
CA LYS A 90 -4.78 12.75 -19.73
C LYS A 90 -4.24 14.18 -19.68
N SER A 91 -3.41 14.48 -18.69
CA SER A 91 -2.73 15.77 -18.58
C SER A 91 -1.79 16.08 -19.75
N GLU A 92 -1.04 15.08 -20.23
CA GLU A 92 -0.12 15.26 -21.36
C GLU A 92 -0.86 15.49 -22.68
N LEU A 93 -1.97 14.78 -22.89
CA LEU A 93 -2.85 14.97 -24.04
C LEU A 93 -3.49 16.37 -24.04
N GLU A 94 -3.96 16.86 -22.89
CA GLU A 94 -4.51 18.21 -22.75
C GLU A 94 -3.46 19.30 -23.02
N GLN A 95 -2.23 19.14 -22.52
CA GLN A 95 -1.14 20.08 -22.79
C GLN A 95 -0.79 20.15 -24.27
N SER A 96 -0.63 18.98 -24.91
CA SER A 96 -0.31 18.90 -26.33
C SER A 96 -1.39 19.58 -27.20
N ALA A 97 -2.66 19.40 -26.84
CA ALA A 97 -3.79 20.05 -27.52
C ALA A 97 -3.81 21.58 -27.34
N VAL A 98 -3.44 22.09 -26.15
CA VAL A 98 -3.39 23.54 -25.87
C VAL A 98 -2.21 24.20 -26.60
N GLU A 99 -1.02 23.61 -26.58
CA GLU A 99 0.16 24.14 -27.27
C GLU A 99 -0.10 24.30 -28.78
N GLN A 100 -0.78 23.32 -29.38
CA GLN A 100 -1.18 23.35 -30.78
C GLN A 100 -2.27 24.39 -31.09
N GLY A 101 -3.30 24.52 -30.25
CA GLY A 101 -4.31 25.57 -30.41
C GLY A 101 -3.74 26.98 -30.25
N THR A 102 -2.64 27.14 -29.51
CA THR A 102 -1.93 28.41 -29.33
C THR A 102 -0.95 28.68 -30.49
N ALA A 103 -0.40 27.63 -31.10
CA ALA A 103 0.47 27.73 -32.28
C ALA A 103 -0.32 28.03 -33.56
N GLN A 104 -1.58 27.58 -33.67
CA GLN A 104 -2.47 27.89 -34.80
C GLN A 104 -3.12 29.27 -34.68
N ASN A 105 -3.50 29.70 -33.47
CA ASN A 105 -4.02 31.03 -33.21
C ASN A 105 -2.88 31.94 -32.70
N GLY A 106 -2.07 32.48 -33.61
CA GLY A 106 -0.94 33.35 -33.25
C GLY A 106 -1.31 34.39 -32.17
N THR A 107 -0.62 34.38 -31.03
CA THR A 107 -0.61 35.41 -29.98
C THR A 107 -1.92 36.20 -29.79
N ILE A 108 -3.04 35.56 -29.44
CA ILE A 108 -4.20 36.29 -28.91
C ILE A 108 -4.14 36.23 -27.39
N ASN A 109 -3.70 37.33 -26.78
CA ASN A 109 -3.78 37.56 -25.34
C ASN A 109 -5.26 37.56 -24.90
N ARG A 110 -5.80 36.40 -24.53
CA ARG A 110 -7.15 36.29 -23.95
C ARG A 110 -7.34 37.08 -22.65
N ALA A 111 -6.25 37.52 -22.02
CA ALA A 111 -6.30 38.43 -20.87
C ALA A 111 -6.82 39.84 -21.26
N PHE A 112 -6.76 40.22 -22.53
CA PHE A 112 -7.22 41.54 -23.02
C PHE A 112 -8.71 41.55 -23.39
N GLU A 113 -9.28 40.42 -23.80
CA GLU A 113 -10.71 40.33 -24.21
C GLU A 113 -11.71 40.36 -23.05
N MET A 114 -11.27 40.22 -21.79
CA MET A 114 -12.17 40.36 -20.63
C MET A 114 -12.45 41.83 -20.24
N LEU A 115 -11.77 42.80 -20.85
CA LEU A 115 -11.87 44.22 -20.46
C LEU A 115 -12.80 45.06 -21.35
N GLU A 116 -13.29 44.54 -22.48
CA GLU A 116 -14.19 45.29 -23.37
C GLU A 116 -15.34 44.43 -23.90
N ALA A 117 -16.39 44.22 -23.08
CA ALA A 117 -17.74 43.98 -23.60
C ALA A 117 -18.82 44.32 -22.54
N PRO A 118 -19.82 45.16 -22.85
CA PRO A 118 -21.03 45.28 -22.03
C PRO A 118 -21.90 44.02 -22.16
N PRO A 119 -22.74 43.70 -21.16
CA PRO A 119 -23.45 42.43 -21.11
C PRO A 119 -24.71 42.50 -21.96
N GLN A 120 -24.66 42.03 -23.21
CA GLN A 120 -25.87 41.62 -23.94
C GLN A 120 -25.55 40.70 -25.12
N GLN A 121 -26.02 39.45 -24.99
CA GLN A 121 -26.36 38.50 -26.05
C GLN A 121 -25.37 38.41 -27.24
N ALA A 122 -24.31 37.64 -27.07
CA ALA A 122 -23.56 37.10 -28.20
C ALA A 122 -23.67 35.58 -28.20
N GLN A 123 -24.36 35.06 -29.21
CA GLN A 123 -24.37 33.66 -29.57
C GLN A 123 -22.92 33.17 -29.68
N VAL A 124 -22.64 32.03 -29.07
CA VAL A 124 -21.42 31.26 -29.34
C VAL A 124 -21.53 30.77 -30.78
N GLN A 125 -21.15 31.62 -31.73
CA GLN A 125 -20.88 31.18 -33.09
C GLN A 125 -19.65 30.29 -33.00
N VAL A 126 -19.87 29.01 -33.24
CA VAL A 126 -18.82 28.01 -33.50
C VAL A 126 -18.11 28.47 -34.78
N VAL A 127 -17.08 29.28 -34.62
CA VAL A 127 -16.23 29.73 -35.73
C VAL A 127 -15.47 28.52 -36.25
N VAL A 128 -15.87 28.13 -37.46
CA VAL A 128 -15.13 27.50 -38.54
C VAL A 128 -14.18 26.36 -38.13
N LYS A 129 -14.65 25.15 -38.46
CA LYS A 129 -13.84 23.95 -38.66
C LYS A 129 -12.93 24.17 -39.89
N GLU A 130 -11.89 24.99 -39.76
CA GLU A 130 -10.77 24.94 -40.69
C GLU A 130 -10.17 23.54 -40.54
N LYS A 131 -10.29 22.73 -41.59
CA LYS A 131 -9.57 21.45 -41.66
C LYS A 131 -8.10 21.77 -41.41
N LEU A 132 -7.51 21.13 -40.41
CA LEU A 132 -6.07 21.13 -40.26
C LEU A 132 -5.44 20.77 -41.61
N PRO A 133 -4.31 21.38 -42.00
CA PRO A 133 -3.51 20.87 -43.12
C PRO A 133 -3.29 19.36 -42.92
N GLU A 134 -3.49 18.53 -43.94
CA GLU A 134 -3.37 17.05 -43.81
C GLU A 134 -2.02 16.64 -43.20
N GLU A 135 -0.95 17.39 -43.47
CA GLU A 135 0.38 17.19 -42.88
C GLU A 135 0.43 17.49 -41.37
N ALA A 136 -0.32 18.49 -40.89
CA ALA A 136 -0.42 18.79 -39.47
C ALA A 136 -1.26 17.73 -38.74
N GLU A 137 -2.30 17.21 -39.38
CA GLU A 137 -3.16 16.16 -38.85
C GLU A 137 -2.37 14.83 -38.71
N GLN A 138 -1.57 14.47 -39.72
CA GLN A 138 -0.66 13.31 -39.67
C GLN A 138 0.38 13.43 -38.56
N LYS A 139 1.04 14.59 -38.44
CA LYS A 139 2.05 14.84 -37.40
C LYS A 139 1.46 14.75 -35.99
N TRP A 140 0.20 15.16 -35.81
CA TRP A 140 -0.50 15.04 -34.52
C TRP A 140 -0.87 13.61 -34.20
N ASP A 141 -1.29 12.82 -35.19
CA ASP A 141 -1.56 11.40 -35.02
C ASP A 141 -0.29 10.64 -34.65
N GLU A 142 0.85 10.95 -35.27
CA GLU A 142 2.17 10.42 -34.91
C GLU A 142 2.58 10.80 -33.47
N GLU A 143 2.45 12.07 -33.08
CA GLU A 143 2.75 12.54 -31.72
C GLU A 143 1.86 11.85 -30.67
N ARG A 144 0.57 11.66 -30.97
CA ARG A 144 -0.37 10.94 -30.10
C ARG A 144 -0.03 9.46 -29.97
N GLN A 145 0.33 8.81 -31.06
CA GLN A 145 0.78 7.42 -31.04
C GLN A 145 2.04 7.26 -30.19
N GLN A 146 3.06 8.12 -30.39
CA GLN A 146 4.27 8.11 -29.57
C GLN A 146 3.99 8.35 -28.09
N LEU A 147 3.06 9.26 -27.76
CA LEU A 147 2.67 9.52 -26.38
C LEU A 147 1.94 8.32 -25.76
N GLN A 148 1.07 7.66 -26.53
CA GLN A 148 0.38 6.44 -26.09
C GLN A 148 1.37 5.30 -25.86
N GLU A 149 2.36 5.10 -26.73
CA GLU A 149 3.40 4.07 -26.56
C GLU A 149 4.26 4.32 -25.33
N LYS A 150 4.68 5.57 -25.09
CA LYS A 150 5.39 5.97 -23.87
C LYS A 150 4.55 5.69 -22.63
N HIS A 151 3.27 6.04 -22.67
CA HIS A 151 2.36 5.78 -21.56
C HIS A 151 2.18 4.28 -21.28
N GLN A 152 1.99 3.46 -22.33
CA GLN A 152 1.90 2.01 -22.17
C GLN A 152 3.18 1.43 -21.58
N THR A 153 4.34 1.91 -22.00
CA THR A 153 5.64 1.48 -21.48
C THR A 153 5.77 1.82 -19.99
N LEU A 154 5.35 3.03 -19.60
CA LEU A 154 5.32 3.45 -18.19
C LEU A 154 4.34 2.63 -17.35
N CYS A 155 3.13 2.35 -17.87
CA CYS A 155 2.15 1.49 -17.22
C CYS A 155 2.66 0.07 -17.02
N LYS A 156 3.26 -0.53 -18.05
CA LYS A 156 3.91 -1.86 -17.96
C LYS A 156 5.00 -1.85 -16.89
N GLY A 157 5.85 -0.83 -16.90
CA GLY A 157 6.93 -0.69 -15.92
C GLY A 157 6.45 -0.52 -14.49
N MET A 158 5.43 0.30 -14.26
CA MET A 158 4.85 0.49 -12.93
C MET A 158 4.15 -0.76 -12.42
N SER A 159 3.38 -1.46 -13.27
CA SER A 159 2.76 -2.73 -12.88
C SER A 159 3.80 -3.78 -12.51
N LEU A 160 4.87 -3.92 -13.30
CA LEU A 160 5.99 -4.81 -12.96
C LEU A 160 6.70 -4.40 -11.66
N ALA A 161 6.90 -3.10 -11.45
CA ALA A 161 7.50 -2.57 -10.24
C ALA A 161 6.70 -2.92 -8.99
N VAL A 162 5.38 -2.79 -9.04
CA VAL A 162 4.48 -3.21 -7.96
C VAL A 162 4.59 -4.72 -7.72
N CYS A 163 4.53 -5.55 -8.76
CA CYS A 163 4.64 -7.02 -8.59
C CYS A 163 5.98 -7.46 -7.98
N TYR A 164 7.11 -6.87 -8.43
CA TYR A 164 8.43 -7.16 -7.86
C TYR A 164 8.54 -6.65 -6.43
N ALA A 165 8.07 -5.43 -6.16
CA ALA A 165 8.12 -4.86 -4.83
C ALA A 165 7.29 -5.67 -3.81
N ALA A 166 6.11 -6.17 -4.20
CA ALA A 166 5.32 -7.04 -3.34
C ALA A 166 6.10 -8.32 -3.01
N SER A 167 6.70 -8.95 -4.03
CA SER A 167 7.49 -10.18 -3.84
C SER A 167 8.72 -9.94 -2.94
N ILE A 168 9.44 -8.83 -3.13
CA ILE A 168 10.61 -8.46 -2.34
C ILE A 168 10.22 -8.10 -0.90
N GLY A 169 9.13 -7.36 -0.70
CA GLY A 169 8.65 -6.97 0.62
C GLY A 169 8.33 -8.16 1.52
N GLY A 170 7.69 -9.20 0.96
CA GLY A 170 7.32 -10.40 1.70
C GLY A 170 8.50 -11.24 2.24
N ILE A 171 9.74 -10.94 1.81
CA ILE A 171 10.96 -11.59 2.33
C ILE A 171 11.29 -11.08 3.75
N ALA A 172 10.95 -9.83 4.07
CA ALA A 172 11.47 -9.14 5.25
C ALA A 172 10.98 -9.72 6.59
N THR A 173 9.77 -10.27 6.63
CA THR A 173 9.12 -10.77 7.84
C THR A 173 8.81 -12.25 7.71
N LEU A 174 8.74 -12.93 8.85
CA LEU A 174 8.42 -14.36 8.87
C LEU A 174 7.00 -14.61 8.35
N THR A 175 6.05 -13.72 8.67
CA THR A 175 4.64 -13.80 8.26
C THR A 175 4.36 -13.25 6.87
N GLY A 176 5.35 -12.64 6.19
CA GLY A 176 5.14 -12.01 4.89
C GLY A 176 4.83 -13.01 3.78
N THR A 177 5.50 -14.17 3.78
CA THR A 177 5.28 -15.21 2.77
C THR A 177 5.27 -16.63 3.35
N THR A 178 4.47 -17.51 2.75
CA THR A 178 4.36 -18.92 3.15
C THR A 178 5.69 -19.68 3.16
N PRO A 179 6.62 -19.51 2.18
CA PRO A 179 7.91 -20.19 2.22
C PRO A 179 8.75 -19.88 3.47
N ASN A 180 8.69 -18.65 3.99
CA ASN A 180 9.40 -18.28 5.22
C ASN A 180 8.88 -19.08 6.43
N LEU A 181 7.56 -19.24 6.52
CA LEU A 181 6.92 -20.01 7.57
C LEU A 181 7.21 -21.51 7.42
N VAL A 182 7.10 -22.05 6.21
CA VAL A 182 7.45 -23.46 5.94
C VAL A 182 8.89 -23.73 6.34
N MET A 183 9.82 -22.85 5.98
CA MET A 183 11.22 -22.96 6.39
C MET A 183 11.37 -22.93 7.91
N LYS A 184 10.70 -22.01 8.62
CA LYS A 184 10.70 -21.97 10.08
C LYS A 184 10.17 -23.28 10.68
N GLY A 185 9.04 -23.79 10.18
CA GLY A 185 8.46 -25.06 10.63
C GLY A 185 9.39 -26.25 10.41
N GLN A 186 10.05 -26.33 9.25
CA GLN A 186 11.04 -27.38 8.97
C GLN A 186 12.31 -27.23 9.82
N MET A 187 12.76 -26.01 10.08
CA MET A 187 13.90 -25.74 10.96
C MET A 187 13.63 -26.22 12.39
N ASP A 188 12.44 -25.92 12.91
CA ASP A 188 12.03 -26.32 14.26
C ASP A 188 11.88 -27.85 14.39
N GLU A 189 11.45 -28.52 13.31
CA GLU A 189 11.24 -29.97 13.27
C GLU A 189 12.53 -30.79 13.03
N LEU A 190 13.40 -30.33 12.12
CA LEU A 190 14.65 -31.02 11.81
C LEU A 190 15.73 -30.73 12.86
N PHE A 191 15.70 -29.57 13.50
CA PHE A 191 16.68 -29.12 14.47
C PHE A 191 16.02 -28.78 15.80
N CYS A 192 15.40 -29.76 16.47
CA CYS A 192 14.67 -29.57 17.74
C CYS A 192 15.51 -29.01 18.90
N ARG A 193 16.85 -28.98 18.76
CA ARG A 193 17.79 -28.45 19.76
C ARG A 193 18.33 -27.06 19.38
N ASN A 194 17.69 -26.42 18.41
CA ASN A 194 17.96 -25.06 18.03
C ASN A 194 17.37 -24.13 19.11
N ASP A 195 18.18 -23.26 19.70
CA ASP A 195 17.78 -22.34 20.78
C ASP A 195 16.88 -21.19 20.27
N ASN A 196 15.80 -21.51 19.52
CA ASN A 196 14.93 -20.53 18.85
C ASN A 196 15.72 -19.48 18.04
N VAL A 197 16.79 -19.92 17.35
CA VAL A 197 17.66 -19.01 16.59
C VAL A 197 16.89 -18.29 15.48
N VAL A 198 15.88 -18.93 14.90
CA VAL A 198 14.96 -18.33 13.91
C VAL A 198 13.67 -17.89 14.60
N ASN A 199 13.70 -16.72 15.22
CA ASN A 199 12.53 -16.04 15.76
C ASN A 199 12.18 -14.81 14.90
N PHE A 200 11.04 -14.18 15.18
CA PHE A 200 10.61 -13.01 14.41
C PHE A 200 11.69 -11.91 14.34
N ALA A 201 12.33 -11.58 15.48
CA ALA A 201 13.30 -10.51 15.58
C ALA A 201 14.62 -10.83 14.85
N SER A 202 15.13 -12.05 14.99
CA SER A 202 16.36 -12.50 14.33
C SER A 202 16.18 -12.60 12.82
N TRP A 203 15.04 -13.15 12.37
CA TRP A 203 14.69 -13.19 10.95
C TRP A 203 14.57 -11.79 10.36
N PHE A 204 13.85 -10.89 11.03
CA PHE A 204 13.71 -9.52 10.56
C PHE A 204 15.07 -8.83 10.44
N THR A 205 15.93 -8.95 11.45
CA THR A 205 17.26 -8.33 11.44
C THR A 205 18.14 -8.86 10.30
N PHE A 206 17.98 -10.13 9.93
CA PHE A 206 18.67 -10.74 8.79
C PHE A 206 18.05 -10.34 7.43
N ALA A 207 16.74 -10.47 7.29
CA ALA A 207 16.04 -10.38 6.01
C ALA A 207 15.67 -8.94 5.62
N PHE A 208 15.38 -8.06 6.58
CA PHE A 208 14.97 -6.68 6.29
C PHE A 208 16.08 -5.87 5.58
N PRO A 209 17.36 -5.90 6.02
CA PRO A 209 18.41 -5.21 5.27
C PRO A 209 18.60 -5.78 3.86
N ALA A 210 18.52 -7.11 3.70
CA ALA A 210 18.60 -7.76 2.40
C ALA A 210 17.45 -7.34 1.48
N MET A 211 16.24 -7.26 2.00
CA MET A 211 15.06 -6.78 1.29
C MET A 211 15.23 -5.33 0.82
N LEU A 212 15.79 -4.43 1.65
CA LEU A 212 16.07 -3.05 1.23
C LEU A 212 17.09 -2.99 0.08
N VAL A 213 18.15 -3.80 0.15
CA VAL A 213 19.15 -3.88 -0.93
C VAL A 213 18.50 -4.39 -2.21
N LEU A 214 17.73 -5.48 -2.15
CA LEU A 214 17.03 -6.04 -3.30
C LEU A 214 16.02 -5.05 -3.89
N LEU A 215 15.32 -4.29 -3.05
CA LEU A 215 14.34 -3.28 -3.47
C LEU A 215 15.03 -2.14 -4.24
N VAL A 216 16.17 -1.64 -3.72
CA VAL A 216 16.95 -0.61 -4.39
C VAL A 216 17.53 -1.12 -5.71
N LEU A 217 18.08 -2.34 -5.74
CA LEU A 217 18.60 -2.94 -6.97
C LEU A 217 17.51 -3.15 -8.01
N SER A 218 16.34 -3.64 -7.60
CA SER A 218 15.18 -3.81 -8.47
C SER A 218 14.67 -2.46 -8.99
N TRP A 219 14.63 -1.44 -8.13
CA TRP A 219 14.22 -0.09 -8.52
C TRP A 219 15.19 0.50 -9.54
N LEU A 220 16.50 0.39 -9.31
CA LEU A 220 17.53 0.84 -10.26
C LEU A 220 17.42 0.11 -11.60
N TRP A 221 17.23 -1.22 -11.58
CA TRP A 221 17.05 -2.01 -12.79
C TRP A 221 15.83 -1.57 -13.61
N LEU A 222 14.68 -1.42 -12.94
CA LEU A 222 13.44 -0.98 -13.60
C LEU A 222 13.51 0.48 -14.07
N LEU A 223 14.23 1.34 -13.33
CA LEU A 223 14.49 2.71 -13.73
C LEU A 223 15.30 2.75 -15.04
N VAL A 224 16.38 1.96 -15.13
CA VAL A 224 17.21 1.87 -16.34
C VAL A 224 16.42 1.31 -17.52
N MET A 225 15.60 0.28 -17.29
CA MET A 225 14.86 -0.40 -18.35
C MET A 225 13.71 0.43 -18.92
N PHE A 226 12.97 1.19 -18.09
CA PHE A 226 11.76 1.90 -18.51
C PHE A 226 11.92 3.43 -18.66
N LEU A 227 12.82 4.06 -17.90
CA LEU A 227 13.04 5.51 -17.91
C LEU A 227 14.40 5.91 -18.53
N GLY A 228 15.31 4.96 -18.76
CA GLY A 228 16.64 5.22 -19.33
C GLY A 228 17.65 5.83 -18.33
N LEU A 229 18.88 6.07 -18.81
CA LEU A 229 20.03 6.50 -18.00
C LEU A 229 20.13 8.03 -17.77
N ASP A 230 19.09 8.80 -18.09
CA ASP A 230 19.09 10.26 -17.93
C ASP A 230 18.85 10.70 -16.46
N PHE A 231 19.80 10.36 -15.59
CA PHE A 231 19.74 10.64 -14.14
C PHE A 231 19.48 12.11 -13.81
N LYS A 232 20.00 13.06 -14.60
CA LYS A 232 19.77 14.50 -14.39
C LYS A 232 18.30 14.89 -14.54
N LYS A 233 17.60 14.38 -15.56
CA LYS A 233 16.15 14.61 -15.75
C LYS A 233 15.34 13.85 -14.71
N ASN A 234 15.69 12.60 -14.46
CA ASN A 234 14.94 11.72 -13.54
C ASN A 234 14.99 12.19 -12.07
N PHE A 235 16.10 12.79 -11.63
CA PHE A 235 16.25 13.32 -10.26
C PHE A 235 15.96 14.82 -10.13
N GLY A 236 15.68 15.53 -11.23
CA GLY A 236 15.16 16.89 -11.20
C GLY A 236 16.21 18.01 -11.22
N CYS A 237 17.35 17.80 -11.88
CA CYS A 237 18.27 18.88 -12.22
C CYS A 237 17.86 19.47 -13.58
N GLY A 238 17.16 20.62 -13.56
CA GLY A 238 16.67 21.30 -14.78
C GLY A 238 15.21 21.00 -15.14
N ILE A 239 14.31 20.97 -14.14
CA ILE A 239 12.88 20.67 -14.31
C ILE A 239 12.20 21.73 -15.18
N SER A 240 11.49 21.30 -16.21
CA SER A 240 10.62 22.16 -17.02
C SER A 240 9.32 22.48 -16.28
N GLU A 241 8.75 23.67 -16.48
CA GLU A 241 7.43 24.06 -15.95
C GLU A 241 6.33 23.04 -16.30
N ALA A 242 6.45 22.37 -17.45
CA ALA A 242 5.54 21.30 -17.84
C ALA A 242 5.61 20.08 -16.89
N GLU A 243 6.80 19.65 -16.48
CA GLU A 243 6.99 18.52 -15.55
C GLU A 243 6.52 18.86 -14.13
N LYS A 244 6.71 20.10 -13.71
CA LYS A 244 6.20 20.59 -12.42
C LYS A 244 4.68 20.51 -12.35
N ARG A 245 3.98 21.00 -13.39
CA ARG A 245 2.51 20.90 -13.50
C ARG A 245 2.02 19.44 -13.51
N LYS A 246 2.75 18.52 -14.16
CA LYS A 246 2.45 17.07 -14.14
C LYS A 246 2.51 16.50 -12.72
N SER A 247 3.58 16.81 -12.00
CA SER A 247 3.77 16.35 -10.61
C SER A 247 2.71 16.92 -9.65
N GLU A 248 2.31 18.18 -9.82
CA GLU A 248 1.28 18.83 -9.02
C GLU A 248 -0.11 18.20 -9.24
N ARG A 249 -0.45 17.84 -10.47
CA ARG A 249 -1.70 17.14 -10.78
C ARG A 249 -1.71 15.74 -10.18
N ALA A 250 -0.68 14.92 -10.40
CA ALA A 250 -0.62 13.59 -9.82
C ALA A 250 -0.57 13.63 -8.27
N TYR A 251 0.00 14.67 -7.68
CA TYR A 251 -0.12 14.92 -6.24
C TYR A 251 -1.56 15.22 -5.82
N SER A 252 -2.28 16.06 -6.57
CA SER A 252 -3.67 16.40 -6.28
C SER A 252 -4.60 15.18 -6.27
N ILE A 253 -4.27 14.17 -7.06
CA ILE A 253 -4.99 12.90 -7.19
C ILE A 253 -4.78 12.01 -5.98
N ILE A 254 -3.51 11.78 -5.62
CA ILE A 254 -3.18 11.01 -4.41
C ILE A 254 -3.80 11.70 -3.20
N LYS A 255 -3.81 13.04 -3.20
CA LYS A 255 -4.43 13.87 -2.16
C LYS A 255 -5.95 13.78 -2.17
N SER A 256 -6.61 13.72 -3.32
CA SER A 256 -8.06 13.55 -3.41
C SER A 256 -8.47 12.15 -2.95
N GLU A 257 -7.72 11.12 -3.34
CA GLU A 257 -7.90 9.75 -2.85
C GLU A 257 -7.73 9.69 -1.32
N TYR A 258 -6.68 10.31 -0.78
CA TYR A 258 -6.48 10.38 0.67
C TYR A 258 -7.62 11.12 1.38
N ARG A 259 -8.13 12.21 0.80
CA ARG A 259 -9.28 12.95 1.34
C ARG A 259 -10.58 12.14 1.28
N ALA A 260 -10.75 11.29 0.26
CA ALA A 260 -11.91 10.42 0.13
C ALA A 260 -12.03 9.38 1.27
N LEU A 261 -10.90 9.00 1.90
CA LEU A 261 -10.91 8.14 3.09
C LEU A 261 -11.45 8.83 4.35
N GLY A 262 -11.60 10.16 4.36
CA GLY A 262 -12.13 10.91 5.50
C GLY A 262 -11.21 10.92 6.73
N ARG A 263 -11.76 11.36 7.87
CA ARG A 263 -11.05 11.42 9.17
C ARG A 263 -10.79 10.00 9.70
N MET A 264 -9.65 9.81 10.36
CA MET A 264 -9.28 8.53 10.96
C MET A 264 -10.34 8.09 11.97
N LYS A 265 -10.91 6.89 11.75
CA LYS A 265 -11.90 6.30 12.66
C LYS A 265 -11.21 5.74 13.90
N PHE A 266 -11.98 5.56 14.98
CA PHE A 266 -11.47 4.94 16.20
C PHE A 266 -10.91 3.53 15.94
N SER A 267 -11.62 2.73 15.15
CA SER A 267 -11.19 1.40 14.75
C SER A 267 -9.85 1.36 14.00
N GLU A 268 -9.62 2.30 13.08
CA GLU A 268 -8.32 2.46 12.39
C GLU A 268 -7.20 2.75 13.39
N GLY A 269 -7.45 3.63 14.36
CA GLY A 269 -6.51 3.95 15.43
C GLY A 269 -6.25 2.77 16.37
N ALA A 270 -7.29 2.04 16.76
CA ALA A 270 -7.19 0.88 17.64
C ALA A 270 -6.38 -0.26 16.99
N ILE A 271 -6.61 -0.53 15.70
CA ILE A 271 -5.84 -1.54 14.96
C ILE A 271 -4.39 -1.10 14.79
N LEU A 272 -4.14 0.19 14.53
CA LEU A 272 -2.77 0.69 14.46
C LEU A 272 -2.03 0.49 15.80
N ILE A 273 -2.69 0.76 16.93
CA ILE A 273 -2.12 0.55 18.27
C ILE A 273 -1.85 -0.95 18.51
N LEU A 274 -2.81 -1.82 18.22
CA LEU A 274 -2.64 -3.28 18.37
C LEU A 274 -1.54 -3.83 17.47
N PHE A 275 -1.42 -3.32 16.25
CA PHE A 275 -0.39 -3.69 15.30
C PHE A 275 1.00 -3.24 15.80
N ILE A 276 1.14 -2.01 16.28
CA ILE A 276 2.39 -1.54 16.90
C ILE A 276 2.72 -2.38 18.14
N ALA A 277 1.72 -2.68 18.98
CA ALA A 277 1.89 -3.53 20.16
C ALA A 277 2.36 -4.94 19.77
N LEU A 278 1.79 -5.55 18.72
CA LEU A 278 2.21 -6.83 18.18
C LEU A 278 3.69 -6.82 17.77
N VAL A 279 4.09 -5.83 16.96
CA VAL A 279 5.48 -5.68 16.51
C VAL A 279 6.41 -5.50 17.71
N VAL A 280 6.08 -4.62 18.65
CA VAL A 280 6.88 -4.41 19.85
C VAL A 280 7.00 -5.69 20.68
N LEU A 281 5.90 -6.43 20.88
CA LEU A 281 5.90 -7.68 21.62
C LEU A 281 6.78 -8.74 20.94
N TRP A 282 6.73 -8.86 19.60
CA TRP A 282 7.61 -9.76 18.85
C TRP A 282 9.09 -9.40 19.02
N PHE A 283 9.46 -8.13 18.84
CA PHE A 283 10.86 -7.70 18.96
C PHE A 283 11.40 -7.82 20.39
N THR A 284 10.55 -7.63 21.39
CA THR A 284 10.96 -7.66 22.80
C THR A 284 10.83 -9.06 23.44
N ARG A 285 10.28 -10.05 22.73
CA ARG A 285 10.05 -11.42 23.25
C ARG A 285 11.36 -12.12 23.60
N GLU A 286 12.24 -12.28 22.62
CA GLU A 286 13.56 -12.91 22.74
C GLU A 286 14.56 -12.24 21.78
N PRO A 287 14.93 -10.97 22.03
CA PRO A 287 15.78 -10.19 21.12
C PRO A 287 17.22 -10.71 20.98
N GLY A 288 17.66 -11.66 21.81
CA GLY A 288 19.01 -12.24 21.78
C GLY A 288 20.12 -11.38 22.42
N PHE A 289 19.96 -10.04 22.47
CA PHE A 289 20.95 -9.13 23.08
C PHE A 289 20.61 -8.70 24.52
N MET A 290 19.37 -8.87 24.96
CA MET A 290 18.88 -8.61 26.31
C MET A 290 17.91 -9.72 26.73
N THR A 291 17.69 -9.89 28.05
CA THR A 291 16.64 -10.78 28.55
C THR A 291 15.28 -10.25 28.10
N GLY A 292 14.64 -10.92 27.14
CA GLY A 292 13.33 -10.52 26.66
C GLY A 292 12.23 -10.73 27.70
N TRP A 293 11.07 -10.09 27.49
CA TRP A 293 9.99 -10.09 28.48
C TRP A 293 9.46 -11.50 28.77
N ALA A 294 9.50 -12.40 27.78
CA ALA A 294 9.07 -13.79 27.96
C ALA A 294 9.91 -14.49 29.03
N ASN A 295 11.23 -14.30 28.98
CA ASN A 295 12.17 -14.88 29.93
C ASN A 295 12.19 -14.14 31.27
N ALA A 296 11.97 -12.82 31.28
CA ALA A 296 11.93 -12.03 32.51
C ALA A 296 10.67 -12.31 33.36
N LEU A 297 9.49 -12.40 32.73
CA LEU A 297 8.22 -12.58 33.43
C LEU A 297 7.93 -14.05 33.77
N PHE A 298 8.44 -15.01 32.98
CA PHE A 298 8.08 -16.43 33.11
C PHE A 298 9.26 -17.38 33.39
N SER A 299 10.37 -16.83 33.90
CA SER A 299 11.66 -17.52 34.18
C SER A 299 11.54 -18.84 34.96
N HIS A 300 10.52 -18.98 35.82
CA HIS A 300 10.43 -20.06 36.81
C HIS A 300 9.35 -21.14 36.51
N ARG A 301 8.50 -20.95 35.49
CA ARG A 301 7.33 -21.84 35.25
C ARG A 301 7.07 -22.23 33.80
N ALA A 302 7.64 -21.55 32.81
CA ALA A 302 7.25 -21.76 31.40
C ALA A 302 8.36 -21.45 30.37
N LYS A 303 9.60 -21.87 30.61
CA LYS A 303 10.72 -21.70 29.65
C LYS A 303 10.49 -22.31 28.25
N SER A 304 9.38 -23.03 28.02
CA SER A 304 9.15 -23.79 26.78
C SER A 304 7.86 -23.43 26.00
N HIS A 305 7.04 -22.46 26.44
CA HIS A 305 5.68 -22.31 25.87
C HIS A 305 5.30 -20.92 25.33
N ILE A 306 6.18 -19.91 25.38
CA ILE A 306 5.87 -18.58 24.84
C ILE A 306 6.62 -18.37 23.54
N THR A 307 5.91 -18.57 22.43
CA THR A 307 6.43 -18.45 21.06
C THR A 307 5.92 -17.17 20.40
N ASP A 308 6.42 -16.90 19.18
CA ASP A 308 5.90 -15.81 18.34
C ASP A 308 4.41 -16.01 17.99
N ALA A 309 3.95 -17.27 17.93
CA ALA A 309 2.55 -17.60 17.69
C ALA A 309 1.64 -17.20 18.87
N THR A 310 2.11 -17.40 20.11
CA THR A 310 1.35 -17.01 21.32
C THR A 310 1.02 -15.53 21.32
N VAL A 311 1.99 -14.69 20.92
CA VAL A 311 1.83 -13.22 20.88
C VAL A 311 0.77 -12.83 19.84
N VAL A 312 0.86 -13.37 18.62
CA VAL A 312 -0.08 -12.98 17.57
C VAL A 312 -1.49 -13.49 17.84
N ILE A 313 -1.65 -14.72 18.37
CA ILE A 313 -2.96 -15.24 18.74
C ILE A 313 -3.57 -14.41 19.87
N PHE A 314 -2.77 -13.99 20.86
CA PHE A 314 -3.24 -13.09 21.91
C PHE A 314 -3.75 -11.76 21.37
N ILE A 315 -3.00 -11.12 20.46
CA ILE A 315 -3.45 -9.88 19.81
C ILE A 315 -4.71 -10.13 18.96
N SER A 316 -4.76 -11.21 18.19
CA SER A 316 -5.95 -11.58 17.42
C SER A 316 -7.19 -11.76 18.29
N LEU A 317 -7.05 -12.41 19.46
CA LEU A 317 -8.14 -12.53 20.44
C LEU A 317 -8.58 -11.16 20.98
N LEU A 318 -7.65 -10.24 21.25
CA LEU A 318 -8.00 -8.87 21.64
C LEU A 318 -8.79 -8.15 20.55
N MET A 319 -8.53 -8.42 19.27
CA MET A 319 -9.27 -7.81 18.16
C MET A 319 -10.73 -8.28 18.08
N PHE A 320 -11.01 -9.51 18.53
CA PHE A 320 -12.39 -9.99 18.69
C PHE A 320 -13.10 -9.43 19.93
N LEU A 321 -12.34 -8.92 20.92
CA LEU A 321 -12.89 -8.40 22.17
C LEU A 321 -13.09 -6.88 22.15
N ILE A 322 -12.20 -6.14 21.50
CA ILE A 322 -12.21 -4.67 21.51
C ILE A 322 -13.30 -4.16 20.54
N PRO A 323 -14.19 -3.25 21.00
CA PRO A 323 -15.22 -2.67 20.15
C PRO A 323 -14.63 -1.73 19.10
N SER A 324 -15.26 -1.68 17.92
CA SER A 324 -14.86 -0.82 16.80
C SER A 324 -15.21 0.65 16.97
N GLU A 325 -16.11 0.98 17.90
CA GLU A 325 -16.47 2.35 18.26
C GLU A 325 -16.19 2.57 19.74
N MET A 326 -15.73 3.78 20.12
CA MET A 326 -15.63 4.11 21.53
C MET A 326 -17.02 4.00 22.16
N PRO A 327 -17.17 3.27 23.28
CA PRO A 327 -18.40 3.31 24.04
C PRO A 327 -18.61 4.77 24.45
N ARG A 328 -19.62 5.42 23.87
CA ARG A 328 -20.01 6.77 24.29
C ARG A 328 -20.54 6.67 25.71
N CYS A 329 -19.66 6.88 26.70
CA CYS A 329 -20.05 7.25 28.06
C CYS A 329 -20.52 8.71 28.04
N SER A 330 -21.59 9.02 27.30
CA SER A 330 -22.35 10.25 27.49
C SER A 330 -23.71 9.86 28.01
N SER A 331 -23.89 10.01 29.32
CA SER A 331 -25.20 10.15 29.94
C SER A 331 -26.04 11.15 29.13
N GLY A 332 -27.14 10.71 28.52
CA GLY A 332 -28.17 11.63 28.01
C GLY A 332 -28.33 11.82 26.50
N ALA A 333 -28.00 10.84 25.65
CA ALA A 333 -28.48 10.85 24.26
C ALA A 333 -29.25 9.56 23.96
N GLN A 334 -30.54 9.57 24.31
CA GLN A 334 -31.54 8.66 23.79
C GLN A 334 -31.55 8.79 22.25
N GLN A 335 -30.88 7.88 21.56
CA GLN A 335 -31.14 7.70 20.13
C GLN A 335 -32.45 6.93 20.01
N GLU A 336 -33.41 7.55 19.33
CA GLU A 336 -34.69 6.95 18.92
C GLU A 336 -34.44 5.65 18.14
N GLY A 337 -34.54 4.55 18.86
CA GLY A 337 -34.51 3.19 18.35
C GLY A 337 -35.19 2.30 19.40
N SER A 338 -36.04 1.38 18.94
CA SER A 338 -36.98 0.58 19.73
C SER A 338 -36.47 0.14 21.13
N PRO A 339 -37.31 0.20 22.17
CA PRO A 339 -36.91 -0.11 23.53
C PRO A 339 -36.52 -1.59 23.65
N GLY A 340 -35.23 -1.88 23.91
CA GLY A 340 -34.78 -3.22 24.32
C GLY A 340 -33.52 -3.78 23.67
N GLN A 341 -32.93 -3.14 22.65
CA GLN A 341 -31.66 -3.61 22.07
C GLN A 341 -30.51 -2.68 22.42
N ILE A 342 -29.70 -3.09 23.41
CA ILE A 342 -28.33 -2.59 23.54
C ILE A 342 -27.56 -3.08 22.31
N ARG A 343 -27.47 -2.26 21.26
CA ARG A 343 -26.55 -2.54 20.14
C ARG A 343 -25.13 -2.30 20.65
N ALA A 344 -24.49 -3.36 21.11
CA ALA A 344 -23.04 -3.34 21.29
C ALA A 344 -22.41 -3.04 19.91
N PRO A 345 -21.45 -2.10 19.82
CA PRO A 345 -20.72 -1.87 18.58
C PRO A 345 -20.00 -3.17 18.17
N PRO A 346 -19.90 -3.47 16.87
CA PRO A 346 -19.22 -4.68 16.40
C PRO A 346 -17.75 -4.65 16.84
N ALA A 347 -17.13 -5.83 16.98
CA ALA A 347 -15.72 -5.91 17.37
C ALA A 347 -14.82 -5.37 16.25
N LEU A 348 -13.53 -5.17 16.53
CA LEU A 348 -12.56 -4.82 15.48
C LEU A 348 -12.47 -5.93 14.42
N LEU A 349 -12.70 -7.18 14.82
CA LEU A 349 -12.74 -8.33 13.94
C LEU A 349 -13.96 -9.20 14.27
N ASP A 350 -14.78 -9.49 13.25
CA ASP A 350 -15.94 -10.37 13.36
C ASP A 350 -15.67 -11.70 12.64
N TRP A 351 -16.24 -12.79 13.16
CA TRP A 351 -16.04 -14.12 12.57
C TRP A 351 -16.55 -14.19 11.12
N THR A 352 -17.63 -13.48 10.79
CA THR A 352 -18.17 -13.44 9.41
C THR A 352 -17.17 -12.86 8.41
N THR A 353 -16.42 -11.83 8.80
CA THR A 353 -15.38 -11.20 7.98
C THR A 353 -14.19 -12.13 7.80
N VAL A 354 -13.69 -12.70 8.89
CA VAL A 354 -12.64 -13.71 8.85
C VAL A 354 -13.07 -14.87 7.97
N ASN A 355 -14.33 -15.30 8.14
CA ASN A 355 -14.89 -16.43 7.43
C ASN A 355 -15.10 -16.17 5.91
N ARG A 356 -14.93 -14.94 5.46
CA ARG A 356 -15.07 -14.62 4.04
C ARG A 356 -13.72 -14.39 3.38
N GLN A 357 -12.76 -13.85 4.13
CA GLN A 357 -11.48 -13.40 3.60
C GLN A 357 -10.35 -14.40 3.83
N MET A 358 -10.50 -15.31 4.79
CA MET A 358 -9.45 -16.27 5.09
C MET A 358 -9.38 -17.38 4.02
N PRO A 359 -8.20 -17.64 3.44
CA PRO A 359 -8.00 -18.69 2.45
C PRO A 359 -7.71 -20.02 3.18
N TRP A 360 -8.74 -20.67 3.72
CA TRP A 360 -8.63 -22.02 4.29
C TRP A 360 -8.76 -23.13 3.26
#